data_AF-A0A9W2YQ25-F1
#
_entry.id   AF-A0A9W2YQ25-F1
#
_cell.length_a   1.000
_cell.length_b   1.000
_cell.length_c   1.000
_cell.angle_alpha   90.00
_cell.angle_beta   90.00
_cell.angle_gamma   90.00
#
_symmetry.space_group_name_H-M   'P 1'
#
loop_
_entity.id
_entity.type
_entity.pdbx_description
1 polymer ?
#
loop_
_entity_poly.entity_id
_entity_poly.type
_entity_poly.pdbx_seq_one_letter_code
_entity_poly.pdbx_strand_id
1 'polypeptide(L)'
;MAYSASSNILFSRLLAYSVHHLRTCQFSQTVLVHKSSLLSTSNPSLNTSGIAFRSLNLFTKHKKKLQKECTFLLRHYSDVPLTSVKHPDMKRGSFAVLSNEDIAFFKKLLPGRVITDESELLPYNTDWLKTVRGASKVVLRPKTTQEVSDIVKYCYDHNLAVCPQGGNTGLVGGSVPVFDEVVITTQLMNQIISLDQVSGILVCQSGCILEALDHYLSNYELTMPLDLGAKGSCQIGGNVSTNAGGIRLLRYGSLHGNVLGLEVVLPNGEIVDCLTTLRKDNTGYDLKQLFIGAEGTLGIITAVSILCPPQPKSVSVALLGCETFDSILQVFKSSKLYLGEILSAFEFMDSQSMILVKENLKLNSPLVDYPFYALVECSGSNAHHDEEKLMSLLHAVLDKGEALDGCIVTDSAKIKNIWSLRERCAEALMYDGYCYKYDVSLPLSAFYQLVLDMRDRLGANATRVVAYGHVGDGNLHLNITSRQYSKTTFDLIEPFVFEWVAKYRGSISAEHGLGLKKREYIHHSKTPSAVALMAAVKKTIDPKGIMNPYKVLPESILR
;
A
#
# COMPACT_ATOMS: atom_id res chain seq x y z
N MET A 1 -36.64 -33.19 3.72
CA MET A 1 -35.85 -32.78 2.53
C MET A 1 -35.95 -31.28 2.30
N ALA A 2 -35.44 -30.46 3.22
CA ALA A 2 -35.40 -29.00 3.08
C ALA A 2 -34.36 -28.42 4.05
N TYR A 3 -33.08 -28.73 3.86
CA TYR A 3 -31.98 -28.14 4.64
C TYR A 3 -30.61 -28.08 3.92
N SER A 4 -30.52 -28.41 2.61
CA SER A 4 -29.22 -28.51 1.91
C SER A 4 -28.94 -27.43 0.84
N ALA A 5 -29.89 -26.53 0.56
CA ALA A 5 -29.72 -25.52 -0.50
C ALA A 5 -29.01 -24.23 -0.03
N SER A 6 -29.19 -23.82 1.24
CA SER A 6 -28.63 -22.58 1.81
C SER A 6 -27.13 -22.68 2.12
N SER A 7 -26.62 -23.87 2.46
CA SER A 7 -25.21 -24.12 2.77
C SER A 7 -24.28 -24.21 1.54
N ASN A 8 -24.82 -24.43 0.34
CA ASN A 8 -24.02 -24.49 -0.89
C ASN A 8 -23.84 -23.12 -1.57
N ILE A 9 -24.74 -22.17 -1.34
CA ILE A 9 -24.66 -20.80 -1.87
C ILE A 9 -23.69 -19.94 -1.03
N LEU A 10 -23.64 -20.16 0.29
CA LEU A 10 -22.65 -19.54 1.18
C LEU A 10 -21.22 -20.00 0.83
N PHE A 11 -21.09 -21.28 0.45
CA PHE A 11 -19.80 -21.90 0.14
C PHE A 11 -19.22 -21.48 -1.22
N SER A 12 -20.06 -21.29 -2.25
CA SER A 12 -19.60 -20.78 -3.55
C SER A 12 -19.20 -19.31 -3.52
N ARG A 13 -19.79 -18.50 -2.61
CA ARG A 13 -19.44 -17.08 -2.42
C ARG A 13 -18.15 -16.87 -1.62
N LEU A 14 -17.87 -17.72 -0.63
CA LEU A 14 -16.61 -17.72 0.13
C LEU A 14 -15.40 -18.23 -0.68
N LEU A 15 -15.63 -19.11 -1.66
CA LEU A 15 -14.59 -19.60 -2.58
C LEU A 15 -14.04 -18.49 -3.51
N ALA A 16 -14.89 -17.55 -3.93
CA ALA A 16 -14.45 -16.37 -4.69
C ALA A 16 -13.53 -15.44 -3.87
N TYR A 17 -13.67 -15.47 -2.53
CA TYR A 17 -12.89 -14.67 -1.59
C TYR A 17 -11.55 -15.33 -1.19
N SER A 18 -11.54 -16.65 -1.00
CA SER A 18 -10.31 -17.40 -0.62
C SER A 18 -9.30 -17.52 -1.77
N VAL A 19 -9.76 -17.51 -3.03
CA VAL A 19 -8.89 -17.46 -4.21
C VAL A 19 -8.13 -16.13 -4.30
N HIS A 20 -8.58 -15.08 -3.61
CA HIS A 20 -7.92 -13.77 -3.61
C HIS A 20 -6.72 -13.69 -2.66
N HIS A 21 -6.66 -14.56 -1.63
CA HIS A 21 -5.58 -14.57 -0.63
C HIS A 21 -4.51 -15.65 -0.84
N LEU A 22 -4.76 -16.66 -1.68
CA LEU A 22 -3.82 -17.77 -1.94
C LEU A 22 -3.04 -17.66 -3.27
N ARG A 23 -3.10 -16.52 -3.97
CA ARG A 23 -2.37 -16.31 -5.24
C ARG A 23 -0.91 -15.85 -5.06
N THR A 24 -0.21 -16.43 -4.08
CA THR A 24 1.27 -16.44 -4.00
C THR A 24 1.88 -17.80 -4.36
N CYS A 25 1.07 -18.79 -4.76
CA CYS A 25 1.57 -19.98 -5.46
C CYS A 25 0.92 -20.08 -6.86
N GLN A 26 1.78 -20.16 -7.86
CA GLN A 26 1.52 -19.96 -9.28
C GLN A 26 0.95 -21.20 -9.99
N PHE A 27 0.47 -21.01 -11.22
CA PHE A 27 0.30 -21.98 -12.32
C PHE A 27 -0.66 -23.18 -12.15
N SER A 28 -1.88 -23.10 -12.70
CA SER A 28 -2.58 -24.29 -13.28
C SER A 28 -3.89 -23.99 -14.04
N GLN A 29 -4.53 -22.82 -13.92
CA GLN A 29 -5.89 -22.66 -14.50
C GLN A 29 -5.94 -22.43 -16.01
N THR A 30 -4.85 -22.00 -16.65
CA THR A 30 -4.83 -21.74 -18.10
C THR A 30 -4.64 -23.01 -18.95
N VAL A 31 -4.28 -24.15 -18.36
CA VAL A 31 -4.06 -25.42 -19.10
C VAL A 31 -5.31 -26.32 -19.14
N LEU A 32 -6.32 -26.06 -18.28
CA LEU A 32 -7.52 -26.90 -18.20
C LEU A 32 -8.66 -26.44 -19.12
N VAL A 33 -8.69 -25.17 -19.54
CA VAL A 33 -9.70 -24.66 -20.50
C VAL A 33 -9.36 -25.07 -21.94
N HIS A 34 -8.10 -25.40 -22.23
CA HIS A 34 -7.67 -25.83 -23.57
C HIS A 34 -7.73 -27.34 -23.82
N LYS A 35 -7.96 -28.17 -22.79
CA LYS A 35 -8.09 -29.64 -22.93
C LYS A 35 -9.54 -30.15 -22.92
N SER A 36 -10.51 -29.34 -22.48
CA SER A 36 -11.93 -29.70 -22.57
C SER A 36 -12.52 -29.56 -23.98
N SER A 37 -11.85 -28.85 -24.89
CA SER A 37 -12.26 -28.72 -26.29
C SER A 37 -11.67 -29.80 -27.22
N LEU A 38 -10.87 -30.73 -26.70
CA LEU A 38 -10.18 -31.78 -27.47
C LEU A 38 -10.56 -33.22 -27.07
N LEU A 39 -11.59 -33.39 -26.23
CA LEU A 39 -12.05 -34.72 -25.77
C LEU A 39 -13.51 -35.03 -26.18
N SER A 40 -14.08 -34.31 -27.14
CA SER A 40 -15.41 -34.62 -27.69
C SER A 40 -15.39 -35.66 -28.82
N THR A 41 -14.29 -36.38 -29.04
CA THR A 41 -14.25 -37.47 -30.03
C THR A 41 -13.53 -38.70 -29.48
N SER A 42 -14.27 -39.81 -29.50
CA SER A 42 -13.85 -41.22 -29.44
C SER A 42 -13.73 -41.96 -28.09
N ASN A 43 -14.59 -42.98 -28.01
CA ASN A 43 -14.57 -44.27 -27.29
C ASN A 43 -15.05 -44.41 -25.81
N PRO A 44 -16.07 -45.27 -25.55
CA PRO A 44 -16.61 -45.53 -24.22
C PRO A 44 -16.06 -46.83 -23.61
N SER A 45 -15.11 -46.76 -22.69
CA SER A 45 -14.79 -47.89 -21.80
C SER A 45 -13.87 -47.51 -20.65
N LEU A 46 -14.29 -46.63 -19.74
CA LEU A 46 -13.53 -46.38 -18.50
C LEU A 46 -14.46 -46.21 -17.30
N ASN A 47 -14.26 -47.11 -16.34
CA ASN A 47 -14.88 -47.27 -15.02
C ASN A 47 -15.21 -45.93 -14.31
N THR A 48 -16.47 -45.49 -14.35
CA THR A 48 -16.94 -44.18 -13.87
C THR A 48 -17.21 -44.09 -12.36
N SER A 49 -17.19 -45.21 -11.62
CA SER A 49 -17.54 -45.25 -10.20
C SER A 49 -16.39 -44.87 -9.25
N GLY A 50 -15.14 -45.22 -9.59
CA GLY A 50 -13.97 -44.95 -8.72
C GLY A 50 -13.42 -43.51 -8.81
N ILE A 51 -13.57 -42.86 -9.98
CA ILE A 51 -13.07 -41.49 -10.23
C ILE A 51 -14.01 -40.44 -9.62
N ALA A 52 -15.32 -40.69 -9.62
CA ALA A 52 -16.32 -39.83 -8.98
C ALA A 52 -16.13 -39.80 -7.44
N PHE A 53 -15.87 -40.96 -6.81
CA PHE A 53 -15.67 -41.06 -5.37
C PHE A 53 -14.37 -40.42 -4.89
N ARG A 54 -13.27 -40.55 -5.66
CA ARG A 54 -12.00 -39.87 -5.36
C ARG A 54 -12.13 -38.35 -5.53
N SER A 55 -12.80 -37.89 -6.58
CA SER A 55 -13.07 -36.46 -6.82
C SER A 55 -13.94 -35.83 -5.73
N LEU A 56 -14.99 -36.52 -5.27
CA LEU A 56 -15.88 -36.03 -4.19
C LEU A 56 -15.15 -35.95 -2.84
N ASN A 57 -14.29 -36.92 -2.53
CA ASN A 57 -13.46 -36.91 -1.32
C ASN A 57 -12.37 -35.81 -1.36
N LEU A 58 -11.76 -35.58 -2.52
CA LEU A 58 -10.83 -34.45 -2.74
C LEU A 58 -11.55 -33.11 -2.56
N PHE A 59 -12.73 -32.95 -3.14
CA PHE A 59 -13.55 -31.73 -2.99
C PHE A 59 -13.98 -31.49 -1.54
N THR A 60 -14.36 -32.54 -0.82
CA THR A 60 -14.76 -32.46 0.59
C THR A 60 -13.57 -32.16 1.51
N LYS A 61 -12.39 -32.71 1.21
CA LYS A 61 -11.13 -32.43 1.93
C LYS A 61 -10.63 -31.00 1.68
N HIS A 62 -10.73 -30.50 0.44
CA HIS A 62 -10.46 -29.10 0.09
C HIS A 62 -11.47 -28.16 0.76
N LYS A 63 -12.76 -28.52 0.78
CA LYS A 63 -13.82 -27.77 1.47
C LYS A 63 -13.56 -27.65 2.98
N LYS A 64 -13.18 -28.74 3.64
CA LYS A 64 -12.82 -28.71 5.07
C LYS A 64 -11.53 -27.91 5.34
N LYS A 65 -10.55 -27.95 4.43
CA LYS A 65 -9.31 -27.14 4.54
C LYS A 65 -9.60 -25.65 4.37
N LEU A 66 -10.33 -25.27 3.33
CA LEU A 66 -10.78 -23.89 3.07
C LEU A 66 -11.68 -23.36 4.20
N GLN A 67 -12.58 -24.18 4.73
CA GLN A 67 -13.42 -23.78 5.86
C GLN A 67 -12.60 -23.58 7.14
N LYS A 68 -11.58 -24.41 7.40
CA LYS A 68 -10.63 -24.19 8.50
C LYS A 68 -9.79 -22.93 8.29
N GLU A 69 -9.30 -22.68 7.07
CA GLU A 69 -8.54 -21.46 6.74
C GLU A 69 -9.40 -20.20 6.86
N CYS A 70 -10.65 -20.21 6.37
CA CYS A 70 -11.62 -19.12 6.57
C CYS A 70 -11.91 -18.89 8.05
N THR A 71 -12.15 -19.95 8.83
CA THR A 71 -12.41 -19.85 10.27
C THR A 71 -11.19 -19.30 11.02
N PHE A 72 -9.99 -19.72 10.62
CA PHE A 72 -8.73 -19.23 11.19
C PHE A 72 -8.51 -17.74 10.88
N LEU A 73 -8.72 -17.31 9.63
CA LEU A 73 -8.63 -15.91 9.24
C LEU A 73 -9.67 -15.05 9.96
N LEU A 74 -10.93 -15.50 10.03
CA LEU A 74 -12.00 -14.78 10.75
C LEU A 74 -11.69 -14.64 12.25
N ARG A 75 -11.15 -15.69 12.89
CA ARG A 75 -10.67 -15.58 14.28
C ARG A 75 -9.60 -14.51 14.42
N HIS A 76 -8.61 -14.54 13.54
CA HIS A 76 -7.49 -13.61 13.59
C HIS A 76 -7.89 -12.13 13.39
N TYR A 77 -8.96 -11.85 12.63
CA TYR A 77 -9.53 -10.50 12.55
C TYR A 77 -10.43 -10.14 13.75
N SER A 78 -11.18 -11.10 14.29
CA SER A 78 -12.15 -10.84 15.36
C SER A 78 -11.50 -10.56 16.72
N ASP A 79 -10.24 -10.98 16.90
CA ASP A 79 -9.43 -10.72 18.09
C ASP A 79 -8.97 -9.24 18.22
N VAL A 80 -9.09 -8.44 17.16
CA VAL A 80 -8.77 -7.00 17.22
C VAL A 80 -9.92 -6.27 17.92
N PRO A 81 -9.70 -5.57 19.05
CA PRO A 81 -10.74 -4.81 19.73
C PRO A 81 -11.18 -3.61 18.89
N LEU A 82 -12.45 -3.20 19.04
CA LEU A 82 -12.95 -1.98 18.41
C LEU A 82 -12.10 -0.77 18.83
N THR A 83 -11.83 0.13 17.89
CA THR A 83 -11.07 1.36 18.13
C THR A 83 -11.70 2.21 19.23
N SER A 84 -13.04 2.29 19.26
CA SER A 84 -13.81 2.97 20.31
C SER A 84 -13.66 2.37 21.70
N VAL A 85 -13.35 1.06 21.80
CA VAL A 85 -13.06 0.39 23.08
C VAL A 85 -11.61 0.65 23.50
N LYS A 86 -10.68 0.65 22.54
CA LYS A 86 -9.26 0.90 22.79
C LYS A 86 -8.96 2.37 23.14
N HIS A 87 -9.76 3.29 22.61
CA HIS A 87 -9.64 4.74 22.80
C HIS A 87 -11.00 5.31 23.26
N PRO A 88 -11.39 5.12 24.53
CA PRO A 88 -12.70 5.53 25.04
C PRO A 88 -12.92 7.06 25.02
N ASP A 89 -11.84 7.84 24.96
CA ASP A 89 -11.90 9.31 24.85
C ASP A 89 -12.32 9.78 23.45
N MET A 90 -12.16 8.94 22.42
CA MET A 90 -12.66 9.24 21.10
C MET A 90 -14.17 9.17 21.08
N LYS A 91 -14.82 10.27 20.65
CA LYS A 91 -16.27 10.37 20.58
C LYS A 91 -16.73 10.27 19.14
N ARG A 92 -17.79 9.49 18.92
CA ARG A 92 -18.51 9.46 17.66
C ARG A 92 -19.09 10.85 17.40
N GLY A 93 -18.86 11.39 16.20
CA GLY A 93 -19.43 12.66 15.77
C GLY A 93 -20.96 12.61 15.68
N SER A 94 -21.58 13.78 15.51
CA SER A 94 -23.03 13.96 15.38
C SER A 94 -23.56 13.53 14.00
N PHE A 95 -23.19 12.33 13.56
CA PHE A 95 -23.68 11.72 12.32
C PHE A 95 -24.96 10.94 12.57
N ALA A 96 -25.81 10.80 11.56
CA ALA A 96 -26.93 9.88 11.63
C ALA A 96 -26.44 8.43 11.80
N VAL A 97 -27.29 7.57 12.36
CA VAL A 97 -27.04 6.14 12.47
C VAL A 97 -27.74 5.45 11.32
N LEU A 98 -27.06 4.51 10.67
CA LEU A 98 -27.59 3.77 9.52
C LEU A 98 -28.92 3.07 9.87
N SER A 99 -29.96 3.38 9.10
CA SER A 99 -31.30 2.81 9.22
C SER A 99 -31.53 1.65 8.24
N ASN A 100 -32.62 0.90 8.43
CA ASN A 100 -33.05 -0.11 7.46
C ASN A 100 -33.48 0.50 6.12
N GLU A 101 -33.99 1.73 6.13
CA GLU A 101 -34.38 2.47 4.93
C GLU A 101 -33.15 2.84 4.10
N ASP A 102 -32.07 3.26 4.76
CA ASP A 102 -30.78 3.56 4.11
C ASP A 102 -30.22 2.31 3.43
N ILE A 103 -30.23 1.17 4.14
CA ILE A 103 -29.79 -0.12 3.58
C ILE A 103 -30.67 -0.52 2.39
N ALA A 104 -31.98 -0.31 2.47
CA ALA A 104 -32.90 -0.60 1.37
C ALA A 104 -32.63 0.29 0.16
N PHE A 105 -32.37 1.58 0.37
CA PHE A 105 -31.95 2.52 -0.67
C PHE A 105 -30.68 2.02 -1.36
N PHE A 106 -29.63 1.72 -0.60
CA PHE A 106 -28.37 1.23 -1.17
C PHE A 106 -28.54 -0.10 -1.90
N LYS A 107 -29.37 -1.03 -1.41
CA LYS A 107 -29.65 -2.30 -2.10
C LYS A 107 -30.38 -2.10 -3.42
N LYS A 108 -31.26 -1.09 -3.51
CA LYS A 108 -31.93 -0.69 -4.74
C LYS A 108 -30.94 -0.05 -5.73
N LEU A 109 -30.07 0.83 -5.24
CA LEU A 109 -29.06 1.52 -6.05
C LEU A 109 -27.97 0.55 -6.56
N LEU A 110 -27.54 -0.38 -5.71
CA LEU A 110 -26.47 -1.34 -5.98
C LEU A 110 -26.95 -2.80 -5.85
N PRO A 111 -27.81 -3.31 -6.76
CA PRO A 111 -28.33 -4.67 -6.65
C PRO A 111 -27.21 -5.71 -6.55
N GLY A 112 -27.22 -6.50 -5.47
CA GLY A 112 -26.24 -7.56 -5.20
C GLY A 112 -24.83 -7.07 -4.81
N ARG A 113 -24.62 -5.76 -4.64
CA ARG A 113 -23.30 -5.16 -4.37
C ARG A 113 -23.21 -4.42 -3.03
N VAL A 114 -24.20 -4.61 -2.17
CA VAL A 114 -24.23 -4.16 -0.76
C VAL A 114 -23.95 -5.34 0.16
N ILE A 115 -22.95 -5.23 1.02
CA ILE A 115 -22.59 -6.23 2.04
C ILE A 115 -23.07 -5.75 3.40
N THR A 116 -23.85 -6.57 4.09
CA THR A 116 -24.32 -6.32 5.48
C THR A 116 -24.11 -7.51 6.40
N ASP A 117 -23.55 -8.62 5.90
CA ASP A 117 -23.23 -9.79 6.72
C ASP A 117 -22.01 -9.50 7.61
N GLU A 118 -22.14 -9.70 8.92
CA GLU A 118 -21.09 -9.32 9.87
C GLU A 118 -19.75 -10.04 9.63
N SER A 119 -19.78 -11.27 9.14
CA SER A 119 -18.55 -12.02 8.84
C SER A 119 -17.84 -11.49 7.60
N GLU A 120 -18.60 -11.02 6.61
CA GLU A 120 -18.07 -10.40 5.39
C GLU A 120 -17.62 -8.94 5.61
N LEU A 121 -18.15 -8.24 6.62
CA LEU A 121 -17.77 -6.86 6.97
C LEU A 121 -16.44 -6.77 7.72
N LEU A 122 -16.02 -7.84 8.38
CA LEU A 122 -14.86 -7.82 9.27
C LEU A 122 -13.53 -7.43 8.58
N PRO A 123 -13.20 -7.91 7.36
CA PRO A 123 -12.00 -7.49 6.64
C PRO A 123 -12.01 -6.01 6.21
N TYR A 124 -13.20 -5.42 5.99
CA TYR A 124 -13.35 -4.00 5.65
C TYR A 124 -13.25 -3.09 6.88
N ASN A 125 -13.52 -3.64 8.05
CA ASN A 125 -13.45 -2.92 9.33
C ASN A 125 -12.05 -2.94 9.95
N THR A 126 -11.15 -3.84 9.56
CA THR A 126 -9.85 -4.03 10.22
C THR A 126 -8.70 -3.56 9.33
N ASP A 127 -7.78 -2.74 9.87
CA ASP A 127 -6.63 -2.26 9.08
C ASP A 127 -5.61 -3.38 8.82
N TRP A 128 -4.71 -3.13 7.86
CA TRP A 128 -3.68 -4.09 7.46
C TRP A 128 -2.79 -4.55 8.63
N LEU A 129 -2.47 -3.62 9.55
CA LEU A 129 -1.65 -3.91 10.73
C LEU A 129 -2.43 -4.57 11.88
N LYS A 130 -3.77 -4.72 11.77
CA LYS A 130 -4.64 -5.31 12.81
C LYS A 130 -4.54 -4.56 14.14
N THR A 131 -4.46 -3.24 14.07
CA THR A 131 -4.33 -2.33 15.22
C THR A 131 -5.51 -1.37 15.36
N VAL A 132 -6.29 -1.19 14.29
CA VAL A 132 -7.48 -0.34 14.21
C VAL A 132 -8.64 -1.18 13.67
N ARG A 133 -9.78 -1.13 14.36
CA ARG A 133 -11.00 -1.83 13.93
C ARG A 133 -12.25 -0.98 14.11
N GLY A 134 -12.96 -0.74 13.02
CA GLY A 134 -14.28 -0.11 13.00
C GLY A 134 -15.43 -1.08 13.29
N ALA A 135 -16.63 -0.54 13.30
CA ALA A 135 -17.91 -1.22 13.53
C ALA A 135 -18.94 -0.91 12.43
N SER A 136 -18.50 -0.61 11.22
CA SER A 136 -19.39 -0.38 10.08
C SER A 136 -20.29 -1.58 9.83
N LYS A 137 -21.57 -1.28 9.55
CA LYS A 137 -22.63 -2.25 9.29
C LYS A 137 -22.93 -2.42 7.80
N VAL A 138 -22.24 -1.69 6.93
CA VAL A 138 -22.46 -1.76 5.48
C VAL A 138 -21.21 -1.44 4.68
N VAL A 139 -20.97 -2.24 3.63
CA VAL A 139 -19.98 -1.96 2.59
C VAL A 139 -20.68 -1.85 1.24
N LEU A 140 -20.41 -0.77 0.52
CA LEU A 140 -20.96 -0.44 -0.80
C LEU A 140 -19.89 -0.62 -1.86
N ARG A 141 -20.23 -1.33 -2.96
CA ARG A 141 -19.29 -1.68 -4.04
C ARG A 141 -19.76 -1.11 -5.39
N PRO A 142 -19.65 0.21 -5.61
CA PRO A 142 -19.98 0.82 -6.89
C PRO A 142 -19.04 0.33 -8.02
N LYS A 143 -19.51 0.47 -9.26
CA LYS A 143 -18.80 0.14 -10.51
C LYS A 143 -18.59 1.38 -11.38
N THR A 144 -19.36 2.44 -11.16
CA THR A 144 -19.32 3.66 -11.97
C THR A 144 -19.20 4.89 -11.08
N THR A 145 -18.70 5.98 -11.65
CA THR A 145 -18.63 7.28 -11.00
C THR A 145 -20.01 7.79 -10.59
N GLN A 146 -21.03 7.57 -11.44
CA GLN A 146 -22.40 7.96 -11.11
C GLN A 146 -22.93 7.23 -9.87
N GLU A 147 -22.65 5.93 -9.73
CA GLU A 147 -23.03 5.21 -8.51
C GLU A 147 -22.34 5.77 -7.26
N VAL A 148 -21.06 6.17 -7.37
CA VAL A 148 -20.34 6.83 -6.27
C VAL A 148 -21.00 8.17 -5.93
N SER A 149 -21.31 8.99 -6.94
CA SER A 149 -22.02 10.27 -6.83
C SER A 149 -23.35 10.11 -6.10
N ASP A 150 -24.18 9.16 -6.53
CA ASP A 150 -25.50 8.91 -5.94
C ASP A 150 -25.40 8.44 -4.47
N ILE A 151 -24.43 7.58 -4.15
CA ILE A 151 -24.17 7.12 -2.78
C ILE A 151 -23.74 8.27 -1.88
N VAL A 152 -22.72 9.03 -2.31
CA VAL A 152 -22.12 10.09 -1.50
C VAL A 152 -23.14 11.21 -1.30
N LYS A 153 -23.91 11.57 -2.33
CA LYS A 153 -25.03 12.49 -2.23
C LYS A 153 -26.05 12.04 -1.18
N TYR A 154 -26.47 10.76 -1.23
CA TYR A 154 -27.43 10.23 -0.26
C TYR A 154 -26.89 10.31 1.18
N CYS A 155 -25.62 9.92 1.38
CA CYS A 155 -24.96 10.03 2.67
C CYS A 155 -24.87 11.48 3.16
N TYR A 156 -24.57 12.42 2.28
CA TYR A 156 -24.54 13.84 2.62
C TYR A 156 -25.90 14.38 3.02
N ASP A 157 -26.94 14.06 2.26
CA ASP A 157 -28.31 14.51 2.54
C ASP A 157 -28.83 13.93 3.87
N HIS A 158 -28.44 12.70 4.23
CA HIS A 158 -28.83 12.03 5.47
C HIS A 158 -27.80 12.15 6.61
N ASN A 159 -26.72 12.92 6.42
CA ASN A 159 -25.64 13.10 7.40
C ASN A 159 -25.01 11.78 7.89
N LEU A 160 -24.82 10.83 6.99
CA LEU A 160 -24.11 9.56 7.22
C LEU A 160 -22.63 9.75 6.90
N ALA A 161 -21.76 9.41 7.85
CA ALA A 161 -20.31 9.42 7.63
C ALA A 161 -19.88 8.32 6.65
N VAL A 162 -18.85 8.59 5.87
CA VAL A 162 -18.32 7.72 4.82
C VAL A 162 -16.83 7.43 5.05
N CYS A 163 -16.41 6.20 4.81
CA CYS A 163 -15.01 5.77 4.79
C CYS A 163 -14.66 5.20 3.40
N PRO A 164 -13.99 5.97 2.53
CA PRO A 164 -13.49 5.47 1.25
C PRO A 164 -12.42 4.40 1.46
N GLN A 165 -12.48 3.30 0.70
CA GLN A 165 -11.53 2.19 0.86
C GLN A 165 -11.11 1.58 -0.49
N GLY A 166 -9.81 1.66 -0.79
CA GLY A 166 -9.19 0.95 -1.91
C GLY A 166 -8.80 -0.49 -1.54
N GLY A 167 -7.53 -0.83 -1.75
CA GLY A 167 -6.96 -2.15 -1.41
C GLY A 167 -6.79 -2.47 0.08
N ASN A 168 -7.14 -1.53 0.98
CA ASN A 168 -6.94 -1.63 2.43
C ASN A 168 -5.51 -2.00 2.87
N THR A 169 -4.49 -1.41 2.21
CA THR A 169 -3.06 -1.64 2.50
C THR A 169 -2.40 -0.47 3.23
N GLY A 170 -3.16 0.57 3.60
CA GLY A 170 -2.64 1.74 4.31
C GLY A 170 -2.23 1.40 5.76
N LEU A 171 -1.19 2.07 6.26
CA LEU A 171 -0.56 1.71 7.55
C LEU A 171 -0.94 2.64 8.71
N VAL A 172 -1.66 3.72 8.42
CA VAL A 172 -1.99 4.78 9.38
C VAL A 172 -3.44 4.76 9.86
N GLY A 173 -4.16 3.66 9.61
CA GLY A 173 -5.58 3.52 9.98
C GLY A 173 -6.53 4.41 9.17
N GLY A 174 -6.04 5.00 8.07
CA GLY A 174 -6.83 5.89 7.21
C GLY A 174 -7.93 5.16 6.42
N SER A 175 -7.71 3.88 6.10
CA SER A 175 -8.55 3.09 5.19
C SER A 175 -9.74 2.39 5.84
N VAL A 176 -9.87 2.40 7.17
CA VAL A 176 -10.95 1.69 7.88
C VAL A 176 -11.78 2.63 8.76
N PRO A 177 -13.06 2.34 9.00
CA PRO A 177 -13.92 3.13 9.90
C PRO A 177 -13.35 3.21 11.33
N VAL A 178 -13.66 4.29 12.05
CA VAL A 178 -13.39 4.39 13.50
C VAL A 178 -14.59 3.86 14.31
N PHE A 179 -15.79 4.23 13.86
CA PHE A 179 -17.08 3.83 14.42
C PHE A 179 -17.87 3.08 13.34
N ASP A 180 -19.01 3.59 12.92
CA ASP A 180 -20.01 2.95 12.07
C ASP A 180 -20.11 3.56 10.67
N GLU A 181 -19.08 4.28 10.21
CA GLU A 181 -19.05 4.94 8.91
C GLU A 181 -19.37 3.96 7.76
N VAL A 182 -20.13 4.41 6.78
CA VAL A 182 -20.45 3.64 5.55
C VAL A 182 -19.16 3.42 4.76
N VAL A 183 -18.75 2.17 4.56
CA VAL A 183 -17.57 1.89 3.74
C VAL A 183 -17.96 1.91 2.27
N ILE A 184 -17.29 2.76 1.48
CA ILE A 184 -17.42 2.79 0.02
C ILE A 184 -16.12 2.27 -0.56
N THR A 185 -16.16 1.11 -1.21
CA THR A 185 -14.97 0.51 -1.80
C THR A 185 -14.95 0.56 -3.32
N THR A 186 -13.79 0.92 -3.86
CA THR A 186 -13.53 1.05 -5.31
C THR A 186 -13.20 -0.29 -5.97
N GLN A 187 -13.22 -1.41 -5.25
CA GLN A 187 -12.82 -2.74 -5.75
C GLN A 187 -13.47 -3.18 -7.07
N LEU A 188 -14.70 -2.74 -7.37
CA LEU A 188 -15.39 -3.08 -8.62
C LEU A 188 -15.24 -2.01 -9.71
N MET A 189 -14.61 -0.88 -9.42
CA MET A 189 -14.22 0.17 -10.36
C MET A 189 -12.81 -0.14 -10.91
N ASN A 190 -12.67 -1.24 -11.64
CA ASN A 190 -11.37 -1.81 -12.00
C ASN A 190 -11.11 -1.87 -13.50
N GLN A 191 -11.77 -1.01 -14.29
CA GLN A 191 -11.61 -0.97 -15.74
C GLN A 191 -10.50 0.00 -16.16
N ILE A 192 -9.72 -0.43 -17.15
CA ILE A 192 -8.86 0.46 -17.94
C ILE A 192 -9.75 1.13 -18.98
N ILE A 193 -9.72 2.46 -19.04
CA ILE A 193 -10.59 3.28 -19.89
C ILE A 193 -9.91 3.51 -21.24
N SER A 194 -8.65 3.93 -21.23
CA SER A 194 -7.86 4.13 -22.44
C SER A 194 -6.35 4.07 -22.16
N LEU A 195 -5.58 3.78 -23.20
CA LEU A 195 -4.13 3.92 -23.23
C LEU A 195 -3.73 4.55 -24.56
N ASP A 196 -3.07 5.70 -24.52
CA ASP A 196 -2.33 6.22 -25.66
C ASP A 196 -0.92 5.65 -25.63
N GLN A 197 -0.64 4.70 -26.53
CA GLN A 197 0.63 3.99 -26.61
C GLN A 197 1.79 4.87 -27.07
N VAL A 198 1.51 5.99 -27.75
CA VAL A 198 2.55 6.90 -28.22
C VAL A 198 2.99 7.83 -27.09
N SER A 199 2.03 8.43 -26.38
CA SER A 199 2.35 9.34 -25.27
C SER A 199 2.61 8.62 -23.95
N GLY A 200 2.20 7.35 -23.82
CA GLY A 200 2.29 6.58 -22.59
C GLY A 200 1.23 6.98 -21.55
N ILE A 201 0.14 7.62 -21.96
CA ILE A 201 -0.88 8.11 -21.03
C ILE A 201 -1.96 7.05 -20.83
N LEU A 202 -2.08 6.58 -19.59
CA LEU A 202 -3.08 5.62 -19.15
C LEU A 202 -4.22 6.34 -18.43
N VAL A 203 -5.46 6.02 -18.81
CA VAL A 203 -6.66 6.40 -18.05
C VAL A 203 -7.33 5.13 -17.53
N CYS A 204 -7.55 5.05 -16.22
CA CYS A 204 -8.17 3.90 -15.58
C CYS A 204 -9.02 4.29 -14.37
N GLN A 205 -9.92 3.39 -13.99
CA GLN A 205 -10.72 3.57 -12.78
C GLN A 205 -9.87 3.38 -11.51
N SER A 206 -10.28 4.03 -10.43
CA SER A 206 -9.52 4.13 -9.18
C SER A 206 -9.27 2.78 -8.48
N GLY A 207 -10.07 1.76 -8.77
CA GLY A 207 -9.96 0.42 -8.22
C GLY A 207 -9.00 -0.52 -8.95
N CYS A 208 -8.35 -0.08 -10.03
CA CYS A 208 -7.35 -0.89 -10.71
C CYS A 208 -6.15 -1.19 -9.77
N ILE A 209 -5.81 -2.47 -9.64
CA ILE A 209 -4.67 -2.95 -8.83
C ILE A 209 -3.36 -2.55 -9.52
N LEU A 210 -2.40 -2.02 -8.76
CA LEU A 210 -1.13 -1.53 -9.30
C LEU A 210 -0.39 -2.59 -10.12
N GLU A 211 -0.24 -3.81 -9.59
CA GLU A 211 0.41 -4.91 -10.30
C GLU A 211 -0.33 -5.29 -11.60
N ALA A 212 -1.67 -5.23 -11.60
CA ALA A 212 -2.45 -5.51 -12.80
C ALA A 212 -2.26 -4.44 -13.89
N LEU A 213 -2.12 -3.16 -13.48
CA LEU A 213 -1.80 -2.07 -14.39
C LEU A 213 -0.39 -2.23 -14.99
N ASP A 214 0.60 -2.54 -14.15
CA ASP A 214 1.98 -2.74 -14.63
C ASP A 214 2.08 -3.93 -15.61
N HIS A 215 1.42 -5.05 -15.30
CA HIS A 215 1.32 -6.17 -16.23
C HIS A 215 0.62 -5.80 -17.54
N TYR A 216 -0.47 -5.02 -17.50
CA TYR A 216 -1.15 -4.55 -18.70
C TYR A 216 -0.23 -3.69 -19.57
N LEU A 217 0.45 -2.71 -18.98
CA LEU A 217 1.36 -1.78 -19.66
C LEU A 217 2.57 -2.46 -20.28
N SER A 218 3.07 -3.54 -19.66
CA SER A 218 4.21 -4.29 -20.19
C SER A 218 3.97 -4.87 -21.60
N ASN A 219 2.71 -5.14 -21.97
CA ASN A 219 2.35 -5.57 -23.35
C ASN A 219 2.58 -4.48 -24.41
N TYR A 220 2.77 -3.23 -23.97
CA TYR A 220 2.97 -2.04 -24.79
C TYR A 220 4.35 -1.41 -24.55
N GLU A 221 5.28 -2.14 -23.92
CA GLU A 221 6.62 -1.65 -23.57
C GLU A 221 6.60 -0.41 -22.66
N LEU A 222 5.59 -0.31 -21.79
CA LEU A 222 5.43 0.73 -20.77
C LEU A 222 5.44 0.10 -19.37
N THR A 223 5.64 0.92 -18.34
CA THR A 223 5.56 0.50 -16.92
C THR A 223 4.89 1.58 -16.09
N MET A 224 4.39 1.23 -14.89
CA MET A 224 3.89 2.22 -13.94
C MET A 224 5.05 3.08 -13.39
N PRO A 225 4.84 4.40 -13.18
CA PRO A 225 5.86 5.30 -12.64
C PRO A 225 6.14 5.09 -11.14
N LEU A 226 5.42 4.18 -10.49
CA LEU A 226 5.58 3.84 -9.08
C LEU A 226 5.54 2.32 -8.90
N ASP A 227 6.25 1.84 -7.89
CA ASP A 227 6.22 0.45 -7.46
C ASP A 227 6.46 0.36 -5.95
N LEU A 228 5.76 -0.56 -5.28
CA LEU A 228 5.76 -0.69 -3.83
C LEU A 228 5.38 -2.11 -3.39
N GLY A 229 5.77 -2.50 -2.17
CA GLY A 229 5.60 -3.87 -1.67
C GLY A 229 4.14 -4.37 -1.64
N ALA A 230 3.16 -3.48 -1.61
CA ALA A 230 1.74 -3.81 -1.64
C ALA A 230 1.14 -3.91 -3.06
N LYS A 231 1.95 -3.91 -4.13
CA LYS A 231 1.51 -3.82 -5.55
C LYS A 231 0.40 -4.80 -5.95
N GLY A 232 0.41 -6.01 -5.38
CA GLY A 232 -0.60 -7.04 -5.64
C GLY A 232 -1.97 -6.79 -5.00
N SER A 233 -2.15 -5.71 -4.25
CA SER A 233 -3.42 -5.39 -3.57
C SER A 233 -3.75 -3.91 -3.53
N CYS A 234 -2.76 -3.01 -3.48
CA CYS A 234 -3.00 -1.57 -3.53
C CYS A 234 -3.66 -1.19 -4.86
N GLN A 235 -4.58 -0.23 -4.80
CA GLN A 235 -5.32 0.26 -5.95
C GLN A 235 -4.86 1.67 -6.30
N ILE A 236 -4.90 2.03 -7.58
CA ILE A 236 -4.33 3.29 -8.07
C ILE A 236 -4.96 4.52 -7.39
N GLY A 237 -6.27 4.52 -7.13
CA GLY A 237 -6.93 5.60 -6.38
C GLY A 237 -6.47 5.71 -4.93
N GLY A 238 -6.13 4.57 -4.31
CA GLY A 238 -5.50 4.54 -2.99
C GLY A 238 -4.10 5.12 -3.03
N ASN A 239 -3.28 4.72 -4.00
CA ASN A 239 -1.93 5.25 -4.19
C ASN A 239 -1.95 6.77 -4.36
N VAL A 240 -2.86 7.29 -5.19
CA VAL A 240 -3.03 8.74 -5.39
C VAL A 240 -3.54 9.42 -4.12
N SER A 241 -4.55 8.84 -3.46
CA SER A 241 -5.11 9.41 -2.21
C SER A 241 -4.08 9.51 -1.09
N THR A 242 -3.08 8.64 -1.05
CA THR A 242 -2.00 8.67 -0.06
C THR A 242 -0.73 9.33 -0.57
N ASN A 243 -0.69 9.79 -1.83
CA ASN A 243 0.54 10.21 -2.52
C ASN A 243 1.69 9.21 -2.33
N ALA A 244 1.43 7.93 -2.63
CA ALA A 244 2.39 6.85 -2.45
C ALA A 244 3.70 7.14 -3.22
N GLY A 245 4.83 6.89 -2.54
CA GLY A 245 6.16 6.94 -3.14
C GLY A 245 6.60 5.56 -3.63
N GLY A 246 7.49 4.93 -2.88
CA GLY A 246 7.99 3.58 -3.16
C GLY A 246 9.33 3.56 -3.88
N ILE A 247 9.76 2.37 -4.30
CA ILE A 247 11.17 2.08 -4.65
C ILE A 247 11.65 2.74 -5.95
N ARG A 248 10.75 3.35 -6.72
CA ARG A 248 11.06 4.03 -7.99
C ARG A 248 10.88 5.56 -7.94
N LEU A 249 10.57 6.12 -6.76
CA LEU A 249 10.34 7.56 -6.62
C LEU A 249 11.56 8.39 -7.02
N LEU A 250 12.78 7.92 -6.70
CA LEU A 250 14.03 8.55 -7.11
C LEU A 250 14.11 8.83 -8.63
N ARG A 251 13.56 7.91 -9.47
CA ARG A 251 13.64 8.02 -10.93
C ARG A 251 12.48 8.75 -11.56
N TYR A 252 11.26 8.41 -11.14
CA TYR A 252 10.05 8.89 -11.81
C TYR A 252 9.36 10.03 -11.04
N GLY A 253 9.75 10.27 -9.79
CA GLY A 253 9.22 11.34 -8.95
C GLY A 253 7.86 11.04 -8.35
N SER A 254 7.29 12.04 -7.69
CA SER A 254 6.00 11.95 -6.98
C SER A 254 4.81 11.79 -7.93
N LEU A 255 3.72 11.22 -7.42
CA LEU A 255 2.42 11.22 -8.10
C LEU A 255 1.89 12.64 -8.39
N HIS A 256 2.28 13.66 -7.62
CA HIS A 256 1.99 15.06 -7.95
C HIS A 256 2.48 15.48 -9.35
N GLY A 257 3.54 14.83 -9.86
CA GLY A 257 4.08 15.08 -11.20
C GLY A 257 3.66 14.06 -12.28
N ASN A 258 3.34 12.82 -11.89
CA ASN A 258 2.99 11.75 -12.82
C ASN A 258 1.48 11.65 -13.10
N VAL A 259 0.63 12.02 -12.14
CA VAL A 259 -0.82 12.11 -12.36
C VAL A 259 -1.09 13.33 -13.22
N LEU A 260 -1.73 13.13 -14.36
CA LEU A 260 -2.10 14.20 -15.28
C LEU A 260 -3.49 14.74 -14.98
N GLY A 261 -4.42 13.86 -14.59
CA GLY A 261 -5.80 14.24 -14.31
C GLY A 261 -6.51 13.27 -13.36
N LEU A 262 -7.57 13.75 -12.71
CA LEU A 262 -8.41 12.99 -11.79
C LEU A 262 -9.88 13.28 -12.02
N GLU A 263 -10.71 12.26 -11.91
CA GLU A 263 -12.16 12.43 -11.71
C GLU A 263 -12.46 12.15 -10.23
N VAL A 264 -13.18 13.06 -9.57
CA VAL A 264 -13.42 13.00 -8.13
C VAL A 264 -14.89 13.29 -7.81
N VAL A 265 -15.49 12.48 -6.94
CA VAL A 265 -16.81 12.74 -6.36
C VAL A 265 -16.65 13.48 -5.03
N LEU A 266 -17.20 14.69 -4.95
CA LEU A 266 -17.21 15.53 -3.76
C LEU A 266 -18.27 15.10 -2.73
N PRO A 267 -18.19 15.58 -1.47
CA PRO A 267 -19.13 15.20 -0.42
C PRO A 267 -20.60 15.47 -0.76
N ASN A 268 -20.92 16.52 -1.52
CA ASN A 268 -22.29 16.81 -1.97
C ASN A 268 -22.78 15.89 -3.12
N GLY A 269 -21.92 14.97 -3.59
CA GLY A 269 -22.16 14.09 -4.73
C GLY A 269 -21.77 14.69 -6.09
N GLU A 270 -21.30 15.93 -6.14
CA GLU A 270 -20.87 16.55 -7.40
C GLU A 270 -19.65 15.82 -7.97
N ILE A 271 -19.66 15.59 -9.29
CA ILE A 271 -18.54 15.01 -10.02
C ILE A 271 -17.68 16.15 -10.53
N VAL A 272 -16.47 16.28 -9.99
CA VAL A 272 -15.45 17.19 -10.49
C VAL A 272 -14.61 16.46 -11.52
N ASP A 273 -14.76 16.85 -12.77
CA ASP A 273 -13.97 16.35 -13.88
C ASP A 273 -12.70 17.21 -14.06
N CYS A 274 -11.59 16.70 -13.56
CA CYS A 274 -10.25 17.20 -13.86
C CYS A 274 -9.44 16.11 -14.59
N LEU A 275 -10.11 15.20 -15.33
CA LEU A 275 -9.51 14.01 -15.95
C LEU A 275 -8.79 14.35 -17.27
N THR A 276 -7.94 15.35 -17.24
CA THR A 276 -7.11 15.73 -18.38
C THR A 276 -6.05 14.67 -18.71
N THR A 277 -5.74 14.54 -19.99
CA THR A 277 -4.68 13.69 -20.54
C THR A 277 -3.56 14.52 -21.16
N LEU A 278 -3.47 15.81 -20.81
CA LEU A 278 -2.45 16.71 -21.33
C LEU A 278 -1.21 16.70 -20.45
N ARG A 279 -0.02 16.66 -21.08
CA ARG A 279 1.25 16.75 -20.35
C ARG A 279 1.47 18.12 -19.70
N LYS A 280 0.86 19.17 -20.27
CA LYS A 280 0.92 20.56 -19.83
C LYS A 280 -0.44 21.21 -20.03
N ASP A 281 -1.00 21.77 -18.97
CA ASP A 281 -2.25 22.51 -18.96
C ASP A 281 -2.22 23.54 -17.83
N ASN A 282 -2.18 24.82 -18.18
CA ASN A 282 -2.06 25.94 -17.24
C ASN A 282 -3.32 26.83 -17.26
N THR A 283 -4.49 26.23 -17.48
CA THR A 283 -5.78 26.95 -17.63
C THR A 283 -6.50 27.21 -16.31
N GLY A 284 -5.76 27.62 -15.27
CA GLY A 284 -6.31 27.92 -13.95
C GLY A 284 -5.52 27.26 -12.81
N TYR A 285 -6.20 26.98 -11.70
CA TYR A 285 -5.60 26.26 -10.57
C TYR A 285 -5.49 24.77 -10.87
N ASP A 286 -4.40 24.15 -10.43
CA ASP A 286 -4.20 22.71 -10.58
C ASP A 286 -4.98 21.93 -9.50
N LEU A 287 -6.31 21.89 -9.63
CA LEU A 287 -7.22 21.38 -8.60
C LEU A 287 -6.99 19.90 -8.24
N LYS A 288 -6.49 19.09 -9.19
CA LYS A 288 -6.20 17.67 -8.92
C LYS A 288 -5.22 17.51 -7.75
N GLN A 289 -4.31 18.47 -7.57
CA GLN A 289 -3.28 18.44 -6.53
C GLN A 289 -3.87 18.45 -5.11
N LEU A 290 -5.06 19.01 -4.92
CA LEU A 290 -5.73 19.00 -3.62
C LEU A 290 -6.15 17.59 -3.19
N PHE A 291 -6.40 16.68 -4.14
CA PHE A 291 -6.88 15.32 -3.87
C PHE A 291 -5.75 14.30 -3.75
N ILE A 292 -4.57 14.59 -4.33
CA ILE A 292 -3.37 13.77 -4.20
C ILE A 292 -2.82 13.93 -2.77
N GLY A 293 -2.82 12.86 -1.98
CA GLY A 293 -2.45 12.92 -0.56
C GLY A 293 -3.57 13.38 0.40
N ALA A 294 -4.81 13.54 -0.07
CA ALA A 294 -5.94 13.95 0.77
C ALA A 294 -6.57 12.82 1.61
N GLU A 295 -6.16 11.57 1.39
CA GLU A 295 -6.59 10.37 2.11
C GLU A 295 -8.13 10.22 2.18
N GLY A 296 -8.82 10.57 1.10
CA GLY A 296 -10.28 10.46 0.98
C GLY A 296 -11.07 11.48 1.80
N THR A 297 -10.41 12.48 2.40
CA THR A 297 -11.09 13.49 3.24
C THR A 297 -11.74 14.62 2.43
N LEU A 298 -11.36 14.80 1.16
CA LEU A 298 -11.91 15.86 0.30
C LEU A 298 -12.83 15.31 -0.80
N GLY A 299 -12.93 13.99 -0.96
CA GLY A 299 -13.71 13.36 -2.01
C GLY A 299 -13.23 11.93 -2.30
N ILE A 300 -13.93 11.25 -3.21
CA ILE A 300 -13.57 9.90 -3.67
C ILE A 300 -13.05 9.99 -5.11
N ILE A 301 -11.79 9.63 -5.31
CA ILE A 301 -11.22 9.50 -6.66
C ILE A 301 -11.86 8.30 -7.35
N THR A 302 -12.42 8.51 -8.54
CA THR A 302 -13.13 7.50 -9.35
C THR A 302 -12.37 7.09 -10.60
N ALA A 303 -11.59 8.00 -11.18
CA ALA A 303 -10.70 7.72 -12.30
C ALA A 303 -9.39 8.51 -12.20
N VAL A 304 -8.33 7.97 -12.79
CA VAL A 304 -6.98 8.51 -12.79
C VAL A 304 -6.44 8.50 -14.22
N SER A 305 -5.90 9.64 -14.64
CA SER A 305 -5.05 9.78 -15.82
C SER A 305 -3.60 9.93 -15.36
N ILE A 306 -2.72 9.03 -15.79
CA ILE A 306 -1.33 8.94 -15.31
C ILE A 306 -0.36 8.72 -16.48
N LEU A 307 0.80 9.38 -16.41
CA LEU A 307 1.90 9.20 -17.36
C LEU A 307 2.69 7.93 -17.00
N CYS A 308 2.76 6.99 -17.93
CA CYS A 308 3.50 5.74 -17.80
C CYS A 308 4.82 5.85 -18.58
N PRO A 309 5.98 5.74 -17.93
CA PRO A 309 7.27 5.75 -18.62
C PRO A 309 7.45 4.51 -19.52
N PRO A 310 8.34 4.59 -20.52
CA PRO A 310 8.82 3.43 -21.26
C PRO A 310 9.41 2.39 -20.30
N GLN A 311 9.11 1.13 -20.55
CA GLN A 311 9.73 0.02 -19.84
C GLN A 311 11.22 -0.03 -20.18
N PRO A 312 12.13 -0.08 -19.18
CA PRO A 312 13.56 -0.14 -19.44
C PRO A 312 13.93 -1.43 -20.19
N LYS A 313 14.86 -1.31 -21.15
CA LYS A 313 15.37 -2.45 -21.93
C LYS A 313 16.47 -3.21 -21.17
N SER A 314 17.06 -2.58 -20.17
CA SER A 314 18.09 -3.12 -19.31
C SER A 314 17.80 -2.76 -17.87
N VAL A 315 17.85 -3.75 -16.98
CA VAL A 315 17.75 -3.57 -15.53
C VAL A 315 18.90 -4.33 -14.89
N SER A 316 19.64 -3.65 -14.02
CA SER A 316 20.77 -4.23 -13.29
C SER A 316 20.71 -3.79 -11.83
N VAL A 317 21.10 -4.68 -10.91
CA VAL A 317 21.17 -4.37 -9.48
C VAL A 317 22.56 -4.65 -8.95
N ALA A 318 23.08 -3.73 -8.15
CA ALA A 318 24.25 -3.94 -7.31
C ALA A 318 23.84 -3.99 -5.84
N LEU A 319 24.38 -4.96 -5.10
CA LEU A 319 24.37 -4.98 -3.63
C LEU A 319 25.79 -4.74 -3.15
N LEU A 320 25.98 -3.76 -2.28
CA LEU A 320 27.31 -3.31 -1.81
C LEU A 320 27.35 -3.35 -0.28
N GLY A 321 28.40 -3.95 0.29
CA GLY A 321 28.66 -3.97 1.73
C GLY A 321 29.48 -2.74 2.16
N CYS A 322 29.04 -2.06 3.22
CA CYS A 322 29.65 -0.82 3.70
C CYS A 322 29.90 -0.86 5.22
N GLU A 323 31.00 -0.23 5.65
CA GLU A 323 31.40 -0.20 7.07
C GLU A 323 30.57 0.79 7.90
N THR A 324 30.27 1.96 7.33
CA THR A 324 29.61 3.06 8.04
C THR A 324 28.42 3.61 7.25
N PHE A 325 27.56 4.37 7.93
CA PHE A 325 26.50 5.08 7.23
C PHE A 325 27.04 6.21 6.33
N ASP A 326 28.15 6.87 6.71
CA ASP A 326 28.81 7.85 5.84
C ASP A 326 29.32 7.21 4.54
N SER A 327 29.80 5.97 4.60
CA SER A 327 30.15 5.17 3.42
C SER A 327 28.94 5.00 2.49
N ILE A 328 27.74 4.72 3.02
CA ILE A 328 26.50 4.65 2.22
C ILE A 328 26.22 6.00 1.51
N LEU A 329 26.44 7.13 2.18
CA LEU A 329 26.26 8.45 1.59
C LEU A 329 27.30 8.75 0.50
N GLN A 330 28.55 8.30 0.66
CA GLN A 330 29.57 8.42 -0.40
C GLN A 330 29.24 7.54 -1.59
N VAL A 331 28.82 6.29 -1.37
CA VAL A 331 28.34 5.41 -2.43
C VAL A 331 27.16 6.05 -3.16
N PHE A 332 26.19 6.65 -2.45
CA PHE A 332 25.08 7.37 -3.09
C PHE A 332 25.55 8.56 -3.94
N LYS A 333 26.50 9.35 -3.43
CA LYS A 333 27.10 10.46 -4.17
C LYS A 333 27.80 9.96 -5.45
N SER A 334 28.59 8.89 -5.33
CA SER A 334 29.25 8.21 -6.45
C SER A 334 28.23 7.65 -7.44
N SER A 335 27.16 6.97 -6.99
CA SER A 335 26.10 6.46 -7.86
C SER A 335 25.48 7.55 -8.72
N LYS A 336 25.18 8.73 -8.15
CA LYS A 336 24.66 9.86 -8.94
C LYS A 336 25.65 10.37 -9.99
N LEU A 337 26.95 10.36 -9.69
CA LEU A 337 27.99 10.85 -10.60
C LEU A 337 28.27 9.87 -11.75
N TYR A 338 28.38 8.58 -11.45
CA TYR A 338 28.79 7.55 -12.41
C TYR A 338 27.62 6.98 -13.22
N LEU A 339 26.45 6.82 -12.59
CA LEU A 339 25.28 6.24 -13.25
C LEU A 339 24.43 7.34 -13.92
N GLY A 340 24.30 8.49 -13.26
CA GLY A 340 23.51 9.61 -13.77
C GLY A 340 22.06 9.21 -14.02
N GLU A 341 21.63 9.31 -15.27
CA GLU A 341 20.24 9.14 -15.71
C GLU A 341 19.71 7.71 -15.61
N ILE A 342 20.57 6.70 -15.51
CA ILE A 342 20.12 5.31 -15.44
C ILE A 342 19.81 4.86 -14.01
N LEU A 343 20.24 5.60 -12.98
CA LEU A 343 19.93 5.28 -11.59
C LEU A 343 18.41 5.24 -11.37
N SER A 344 17.88 4.09 -10.96
CA SER A 344 16.44 3.89 -10.75
C SER A 344 16.02 3.72 -9.30
N ALA A 345 16.90 3.14 -8.47
CA ALA A 345 16.69 3.03 -7.03
C ALA A 345 18.02 3.14 -6.27
N PHE A 346 17.95 3.70 -5.06
CA PHE A 346 19.04 3.64 -4.09
C PHE A 346 18.46 3.42 -2.70
N GLU A 347 18.56 2.17 -2.25
CA GLU A 347 18.05 1.72 -0.96
C GLU A 347 19.20 1.41 -0.01
N PHE A 348 18.97 1.57 1.30
CA PHE A 348 19.87 1.06 2.31
C PHE A 348 19.18 0.10 3.27
N MET A 349 19.98 -0.78 3.88
CA MET A 349 19.60 -1.64 4.98
C MET A 349 20.75 -1.69 5.99
N ASP A 350 20.45 -1.66 7.28
CA ASP A 350 21.45 -1.92 8.32
C ASP A 350 21.60 -3.42 8.63
N SER A 351 22.63 -3.75 9.40
CA SER A 351 22.91 -5.13 9.81
C SER A 351 21.74 -5.80 10.54
N GLN A 352 21.00 -5.05 11.36
CA GLN A 352 19.82 -5.57 12.05
C GLN A 352 18.72 -5.96 11.06
N SER A 353 18.53 -5.19 9.99
CA SER A 353 17.61 -5.51 8.90
C SER A 353 18.02 -6.81 8.19
N MET A 354 19.32 -6.97 7.90
CA MET A 354 19.86 -8.16 7.24
C MET A 354 19.73 -9.42 8.11
N ILE A 355 20.05 -9.31 9.41
CA ILE A 355 19.89 -10.40 10.38
C ILE A 355 18.42 -10.83 10.45
N LEU A 356 17.51 -9.86 10.54
CA LEU A 356 16.08 -10.10 10.64
C LEU A 356 15.53 -10.90 9.45
N VAL A 357 15.88 -10.55 8.21
CA VAL A 357 15.43 -11.31 7.03
C VAL A 357 16.06 -12.70 6.93
N LYS A 358 17.32 -12.85 7.34
CA LYS A 358 18.01 -14.16 7.42
C LYS A 358 17.35 -15.08 8.45
N GLU A 359 17.11 -14.58 9.65
CA GLU A 359 16.54 -15.35 10.76
C GLU A 359 15.08 -15.72 10.51
N ASN A 360 14.25 -14.75 10.12
CA ASN A 360 12.79 -14.93 10.09
C ASN A 360 12.27 -15.45 8.75
N LEU A 361 12.93 -15.12 7.64
CA LEU A 361 12.49 -15.48 6.29
C LEU A 361 13.42 -16.45 5.57
N LYS A 362 14.57 -16.80 6.18
CA LYS A 362 15.59 -17.71 5.61
C LYS A 362 16.11 -17.24 4.25
N LEU A 363 16.18 -15.92 4.06
CA LEU A 363 16.76 -15.31 2.86
C LEU A 363 18.28 -15.18 3.04
N ASN A 364 19.06 -15.52 2.01
CA ASN A 364 20.51 -15.45 2.06
C ASN A 364 21.02 -14.22 1.32
N SER A 365 21.99 -13.53 1.92
CA SER A 365 22.80 -12.51 1.25
C SER A 365 23.89 -13.19 0.40
N PRO A 366 24.20 -12.69 -0.81
CA PRO A 366 25.35 -13.15 -1.58
C PRO A 366 26.69 -12.64 -1.01
N LEU A 367 26.64 -11.62 -0.16
CA LEU A 367 27.81 -11.04 0.52
C LEU A 367 27.93 -11.59 1.94
N VAL A 368 29.13 -11.48 2.51
CA VAL A 368 29.36 -11.66 3.95
C VAL A 368 28.62 -10.60 4.78
N ASP A 369 28.72 -10.70 6.11
CA ASP A 369 28.05 -9.78 7.02
C ASP A 369 28.78 -8.42 7.10
N TYR A 370 28.05 -7.34 6.85
CA TYR A 370 28.52 -5.95 6.92
C TYR A 370 27.59 -5.12 7.81
N PRO A 371 28.08 -4.03 8.44
CA PRO A 371 27.24 -3.14 9.23
C PRO A 371 26.12 -2.47 8.43
N PHE A 372 26.38 -2.16 7.15
CA PHE A 372 25.43 -1.52 6.24
C PHE A 372 25.48 -2.14 4.83
N TYR A 373 24.36 -2.04 4.13
CA TYR A 373 24.20 -2.49 2.76
C TYR A 373 23.56 -1.40 1.91
N ALA A 374 24.13 -1.10 0.74
CA ALA A 374 23.49 -0.30 -0.30
C ALA A 374 22.98 -1.23 -1.42
N LEU A 375 21.72 -1.05 -1.81
CA LEU A 375 21.13 -1.69 -2.98
C LEU A 375 20.90 -0.60 -4.03
N VAL A 376 21.59 -0.72 -5.16
CA VAL A 376 21.55 0.24 -6.26
C VAL A 376 20.92 -0.44 -7.47
N GLU A 377 19.87 0.13 -8.03
CA GLU A 377 19.27 -0.34 -9.28
C GLU A 377 19.54 0.66 -10.40
N CYS A 378 19.87 0.12 -11.58
CA CYS A 378 19.93 0.87 -12.83
C CYS A 378 18.85 0.38 -13.79
N SER A 379 18.17 1.31 -14.45
CA SER A 379 17.20 1.07 -15.52
C SER A 379 17.54 1.96 -16.71
N GLY A 380 17.89 1.34 -17.83
CA GLY A 380 18.35 2.04 -19.03
C GLY A 380 17.88 1.41 -20.34
N SER A 381 18.32 2.01 -21.44
CA SER A 381 17.92 1.64 -22.80
C SER A 381 18.95 0.78 -23.53
N ASN A 382 20.17 0.65 -23.01
CA ASN A 382 21.26 -0.10 -23.63
C ASN A 382 22.07 -0.85 -22.58
N ALA A 383 21.94 -2.18 -22.56
CA ALA A 383 22.56 -3.02 -21.55
C ALA A 383 24.08 -2.87 -21.48
N HIS A 384 24.76 -2.66 -22.60
CA HIS A 384 26.22 -2.55 -22.63
C HIS A 384 26.71 -1.25 -21.97
N HIS A 385 26.12 -0.10 -22.34
CA HIS A 385 26.47 1.18 -21.70
C HIS A 385 26.10 1.19 -20.21
N ASP A 386 24.97 0.58 -19.85
CA ASP A 386 24.51 0.50 -18.47
C ASP A 386 25.46 -0.35 -17.61
N GLU A 387 25.94 -1.48 -18.16
CA GLU A 387 26.93 -2.35 -17.53
C GLU A 387 28.28 -1.65 -17.37
N GLU A 388 28.77 -0.94 -18.39
CA GLU A 388 30.03 -0.16 -18.31
C GLU A 388 29.98 0.91 -17.20
N LYS A 389 28.86 1.65 -17.11
CA LYS A 389 28.64 2.63 -16.03
C LYS A 389 28.62 1.98 -14.66
N LEU A 390 27.92 0.86 -14.52
CA LEU A 390 27.79 0.14 -13.25
C LEU A 390 29.12 -0.47 -12.80
N MET A 391 29.90 -1.04 -13.72
CA MET A 391 31.26 -1.52 -13.45
C MET A 391 32.20 -0.38 -13.05
N SER A 392 32.10 0.77 -13.72
CA SER A 392 32.88 1.96 -13.36
C SER A 392 32.55 2.47 -11.97
N LEU A 393 31.26 2.47 -11.58
CA LEU A 393 30.84 2.75 -10.22
C LEU A 393 31.47 1.76 -9.23
N LEU A 394 31.34 0.45 -9.50
CA LEU A 394 31.84 -0.60 -8.61
C LEU A 394 33.34 -0.46 -8.36
N HIS A 395 34.15 -0.29 -9.42
CA HIS A 395 35.59 -0.04 -9.28
C HIS A 395 35.85 1.21 -8.44
N ALA A 396 35.17 2.32 -8.73
CA ALA A 396 35.40 3.58 -8.03
C ALA A 396 35.08 3.51 -6.53
N VAL A 397 33.98 2.83 -6.14
CA VAL A 397 33.59 2.74 -4.72
C VAL A 397 34.48 1.75 -3.95
N LEU A 398 34.95 0.68 -4.59
CA LEU A 398 35.88 -0.27 -3.97
C LEU A 398 37.28 0.35 -3.81
N ASP A 399 37.81 0.99 -4.85
CA ASP A 399 39.16 1.61 -4.84
C ASP A 399 39.27 2.73 -3.79
N LYS A 400 38.19 3.48 -3.56
CA LYS A 400 38.13 4.52 -2.52
C LYS A 400 37.83 3.97 -1.11
N GLY A 401 37.50 2.68 -0.98
CA GLY A 401 37.04 2.09 0.27
C GLY A 401 35.66 2.61 0.73
N GLU A 402 34.86 3.17 -0.18
CA GLU A 402 33.47 3.56 0.08
C GLU A 402 32.58 2.32 0.25
N ALA A 403 32.86 1.25 -0.52
CA ALA A 403 32.31 -0.09 -0.31
C ALA A 403 33.46 -1.08 -0.06
N LEU A 404 33.20 -2.12 0.73
CA LEU A 404 34.19 -3.15 1.06
C LEU A 404 34.09 -4.38 0.15
N ASP A 405 32.88 -4.64 -0.37
CA ASP A 405 32.57 -5.77 -1.23
C ASP A 405 31.26 -5.46 -1.98
N GLY A 406 31.03 -6.15 -3.09
CA GLY A 406 29.86 -5.91 -3.90
C GLY A 406 29.63 -6.98 -4.96
N CYS A 407 28.36 -7.19 -5.28
CA CYS A 407 27.97 -8.05 -6.40
C CYS A 407 27.01 -7.31 -7.33
N ILE A 408 27.17 -7.52 -8.63
CA ILE A 408 26.27 -7.06 -9.68
C ILE A 408 25.44 -8.25 -10.18
N VAL A 409 24.15 -8.03 -10.38
CA VAL A 409 23.23 -9.01 -10.96
C VAL A 409 22.40 -8.39 -12.07
N THR A 410 22.33 -9.06 -13.21
CA THR A 410 21.52 -8.69 -14.39
C THR A 410 20.45 -9.72 -14.71
N ASP A 411 20.58 -10.95 -14.19
CA ASP A 411 19.58 -12.00 -14.33
C ASP A 411 18.32 -11.67 -13.49
N SER A 412 17.16 -11.74 -14.13
CA SER A 412 15.88 -11.35 -13.51
C SER A 412 15.53 -12.15 -12.24
N ALA A 413 15.90 -13.44 -12.17
CA ALA A 413 15.64 -14.25 -10.98
C ALA A 413 16.56 -13.86 -9.83
N LYS A 414 17.84 -13.60 -10.11
CA LYS A 414 18.80 -13.08 -9.12
C LYS A 414 18.44 -11.67 -8.65
N ILE A 415 18.02 -10.78 -9.55
CA ILE A 415 17.52 -9.43 -9.20
C ILE A 415 16.39 -9.53 -8.18
N LYS A 416 15.40 -10.40 -8.41
CA LYS A 416 14.30 -10.63 -7.46
C LYS A 416 14.78 -11.12 -6.10
N ASN A 417 15.80 -11.98 -6.06
CA ASN A 417 16.37 -12.47 -4.81
C ASN A 417 17.06 -11.34 -4.02
N ILE A 418 17.81 -10.46 -4.69
CA ILE A 418 18.44 -9.29 -4.04
C ILE A 418 17.39 -8.32 -3.54
N TRP A 419 16.40 -7.97 -4.37
CA TRP A 419 15.29 -7.11 -3.96
C TRP A 419 14.48 -7.69 -2.80
N SER A 420 14.35 -9.02 -2.71
CA SER A 420 13.65 -9.68 -1.60
C SER A 420 14.30 -9.41 -0.24
N LEU A 421 15.63 -9.18 -0.19
CA LEU A 421 16.32 -8.78 1.05
C LEU A 421 15.78 -7.43 1.57
N ARG A 422 15.49 -6.50 0.66
CA ARG A 422 15.01 -5.15 0.96
C ARG A 422 13.49 -5.05 1.12
N GLU A 423 12.72 -5.61 0.17
CA GLU A 423 11.26 -5.50 0.16
C GLU A 423 10.62 -6.25 1.34
N ARG A 424 11.21 -7.38 1.74
CA ARG A 424 10.63 -8.26 2.78
C ARG A 424 11.10 -7.94 4.20
N CYS A 425 11.87 -6.86 4.41
CA CYS A 425 12.18 -6.35 5.75
C CYS A 425 10.90 -6.08 6.56
N ALA A 426 9.88 -5.46 5.95
CA ALA A 426 8.61 -5.17 6.62
C ALA A 426 7.87 -6.45 7.07
N GLU A 427 7.92 -7.51 6.26
CA GLU A 427 7.35 -8.82 6.56
C GLU A 427 8.15 -9.52 7.68
N ALA A 428 9.48 -9.52 7.60
CA ALA A 428 10.36 -10.13 8.59
C ALA A 428 10.16 -9.54 10.00
N LEU A 429 9.85 -8.23 10.10
CA LEU A 429 9.55 -7.55 11.36
C LEU A 429 8.31 -8.11 12.05
N MET A 430 7.37 -8.66 11.29
CA MET A 430 6.12 -9.22 11.86
C MET A 430 6.32 -10.58 12.52
N TYR A 431 7.44 -11.24 12.26
CA TYR A 431 7.83 -12.47 12.93
C TYR A 431 8.72 -12.23 14.16
N ASP A 432 9.18 -10.99 14.39
CA ASP A 432 10.08 -10.61 15.49
C ASP A 432 9.33 -10.07 16.73
N GLY A 433 7.99 -10.15 16.72
CA GLY A 433 7.10 -9.74 17.81
C GLY A 433 6.21 -8.54 17.45
N TYR A 434 5.90 -7.71 18.44
CA TYR A 434 5.20 -6.45 18.24
C TYR A 434 6.14 -5.40 17.65
N CYS A 435 5.73 -4.78 16.54
CA CYS A 435 6.53 -3.80 15.81
C CYS A 435 5.91 -2.41 15.91
N TYR A 436 6.66 -1.47 16.50
CA TYR A 436 6.41 -0.03 16.40
C TYR A 436 7.03 0.48 15.08
N LYS A 437 6.25 1.16 14.25
CA LYS A 437 6.64 1.54 12.88
C LYS A 437 6.60 3.04 12.70
N TYR A 438 7.72 3.60 12.25
CA TYR A 438 7.86 5.01 11.91
C TYR A 438 8.43 5.14 10.50
N ASP A 439 7.87 6.08 9.77
CA ASP A 439 8.19 6.38 8.37
C ASP A 439 8.42 7.88 8.33
N VAL A 440 9.66 8.30 8.17
CA VAL A 440 10.08 9.69 8.44
C VAL A 440 11.00 10.20 7.36
N SER A 441 10.85 11.48 7.00
CA SER A 441 11.81 12.16 6.12
C SER A 441 12.81 12.95 6.96
N LEU A 442 14.10 12.75 6.69
CA LEU A 442 15.19 13.41 7.41
C LEU A 442 16.27 13.92 6.46
N PRO A 443 16.99 15.01 6.82
CA PRO A 443 18.22 15.37 6.14
C PRO A 443 19.23 14.21 6.19
N LEU A 444 19.93 13.94 5.09
CA LEU A 444 20.86 12.80 4.99
C LEU A 444 21.97 12.83 6.05
N SER A 445 22.40 14.01 6.48
CA SER A 445 23.40 14.19 7.54
C SER A 445 22.93 13.71 8.93
N ALA A 446 21.62 13.53 9.11
CA ALA A 446 21.00 13.16 10.37
C ALA A 446 20.26 11.81 10.29
N PHE A 447 20.29 11.18 9.11
CA PHE A 447 19.38 10.11 8.71
C PHE A 447 19.49 8.86 9.58
N TYR A 448 20.72 8.42 9.87
CA TYR A 448 20.94 7.25 10.74
C TYR A 448 21.13 7.61 12.22
N GLN A 449 21.34 8.89 12.55
CA GLN A 449 21.55 9.32 13.94
C GLN A 449 20.34 9.03 14.83
N LEU A 450 19.11 9.22 14.30
CA LEU A 450 17.88 8.84 14.99
C LEU A 450 17.87 7.36 15.42
N VAL A 451 18.43 6.47 14.60
CA VAL A 451 18.50 5.03 14.89
C VAL A 451 19.43 4.77 16.07
N LEU A 452 20.59 5.43 16.09
CA LEU A 452 21.57 5.30 17.17
C LEU A 452 21.01 5.85 18.49
N ASP A 453 20.42 7.05 18.45
CA ASP A 453 19.80 7.67 19.64
C ASP A 453 18.65 6.81 20.17
N MET A 454 17.87 6.20 19.28
CA MET A 454 16.77 5.29 19.66
C MET A 454 17.29 3.98 20.30
N ARG A 455 18.40 3.43 19.79
CA ARG A 455 19.05 2.26 20.39
C ARG A 455 19.52 2.54 21.81
N ASP A 456 20.23 3.66 22.00
CA ASP A 456 20.70 4.08 23.32
C ASP A 456 19.52 4.30 24.29
N ARG A 457 18.50 5.03 23.83
CA ARG A 457 17.30 5.34 24.63
C ARG A 457 16.52 4.11 25.08
N LEU A 458 16.36 3.13 24.20
CA LEU A 458 15.54 1.95 24.51
C LEU A 458 16.31 0.91 25.33
N GLY A 459 17.59 0.72 25.04
CA GLY A 459 18.40 -0.33 25.65
C GLY A 459 17.68 -1.69 25.61
N ALA A 460 17.51 -2.30 26.78
CA ALA A 460 16.85 -3.61 26.92
C ALA A 460 15.31 -3.61 26.72
N ASN A 461 14.68 -2.44 26.53
CA ASN A 461 13.23 -2.34 26.32
C ASN A 461 12.78 -2.70 24.90
N ALA A 462 13.73 -2.92 23.97
CA ALA A 462 13.49 -3.37 22.62
C ALA A 462 14.24 -4.66 22.33
N THR A 463 13.64 -5.53 21.52
CA THR A 463 14.34 -6.68 20.92
C THR A 463 15.34 -6.18 19.89
N ARG A 464 14.89 -5.35 18.94
CA ARG A 464 15.73 -4.72 17.93
C ARG A 464 15.23 -3.31 17.62
N VAL A 465 16.16 -2.46 17.20
CA VAL A 465 15.89 -1.20 16.50
C VAL A 465 16.52 -1.34 15.12
N VAL A 466 15.67 -1.33 14.10
CA VAL A 466 15.96 -1.70 12.72
C VAL A 466 15.71 -0.51 11.83
N ALA A 467 16.60 -0.28 10.86
CA ALA A 467 16.43 0.80 9.91
C ALA A 467 16.85 0.40 8.49
N TYR A 468 15.97 0.74 7.56
CA TYR A 468 16.16 0.59 6.12
C TYR A 468 15.39 1.71 5.41
N GLY A 469 15.60 1.91 4.11
CA GLY A 469 14.78 2.85 3.35
C GLY A 469 15.47 3.49 2.16
N HIS A 470 14.87 4.60 1.72
CA HIS A 470 15.14 5.28 0.47
C HIS A 470 16.09 6.44 0.73
N VAL A 471 17.39 6.21 0.56
CA VAL A 471 18.40 7.27 0.76
C VAL A 471 18.26 8.35 -0.31
N GLY A 472 17.86 7.95 -1.53
CA GLY A 472 17.64 8.87 -2.66
C GLY A 472 16.73 10.04 -2.32
N ASP A 473 15.70 9.77 -1.52
CA ASP A 473 14.59 10.68 -1.27
C ASP A 473 14.53 11.12 0.21
N GLY A 474 15.53 10.72 1.00
CA GLY A 474 15.61 11.03 2.42
C GLY A 474 14.49 10.41 3.25
N ASN A 475 13.97 9.24 2.89
CA ASN A 475 12.93 8.51 3.63
C ASN A 475 13.49 7.30 4.43
N LEU A 476 13.39 7.36 5.77
CA LEU A 476 13.81 6.33 6.72
C LEU A 476 12.61 5.54 7.26
N HIS A 477 12.66 4.21 7.11
CA HIS A 477 11.77 3.29 7.83
C HIS A 477 12.43 2.86 9.15
N LEU A 478 12.11 3.58 10.23
CA LEU A 478 12.55 3.24 11.59
C LEU A 478 11.54 2.25 12.21
N ASN A 479 12.01 1.08 12.60
CA ASN A 479 11.19 0.04 13.20
C ASN A 479 11.79 -0.43 14.51
N ILE A 480 10.95 -0.58 15.53
CA ILE A 480 11.33 -1.11 16.83
C ILE A 480 10.51 -2.36 17.10
N THR A 481 11.17 -3.47 17.40
CA THR A 481 10.50 -4.72 17.75
C THR A 481 10.62 -4.99 19.25
N SER A 482 9.61 -5.65 19.79
CA SER A 482 9.54 -6.10 21.18
C SER A 482 8.73 -7.39 21.22
N ARG A 483 8.90 -8.24 22.25
CA ARG A 483 8.14 -9.51 22.33
C ARG A 483 6.62 -9.32 22.29
N GLN A 484 6.14 -8.25 22.92
CA GLN A 484 4.74 -7.86 22.98
C GLN A 484 4.65 -6.35 23.15
N TYR A 485 3.49 -5.77 22.86
CA TYR A 485 3.25 -4.36 23.15
C TYR A 485 3.48 -4.06 24.63
N SER A 486 4.27 -3.02 24.89
CA SER A 486 4.50 -2.45 26.22
C SER A 486 4.23 -0.96 26.18
N LYS A 487 3.45 -0.47 27.15
CA LYS A 487 3.22 0.97 27.30
C LYS A 487 4.52 1.69 27.68
N THR A 488 5.36 1.08 28.51
CA THR A 488 6.69 1.62 28.86
C THR A 488 7.59 1.79 27.64
N THR A 489 7.67 0.78 26.76
CA THR A 489 8.45 0.89 25.51
C THR A 489 7.84 1.96 24.60
N PHE A 490 6.52 2.00 24.49
CA PHE A 490 5.81 3.00 23.70
C PHE A 490 6.11 4.44 24.17
N ASP A 491 6.04 4.70 25.48
CA ASP A 491 6.27 6.03 26.07
C ASP A 491 7.75 6.47 25.99
N LEU A 492 8.68 5.53 25.79
CA LEU A 492 10.07 5.86 25.46
C LEU A 492 10.22 6.29 24.00
N ILE A 493 9.40 5.77 23.09
CA ILE A 493 9.46 6.05 21.65
C ILE A 493 8.67 7.31 21.30
N GLU A 494 7.45 7.45 21.81
CA GLU A 494 6.57 8.60 21.57
C GLU A 494 6.43 9.45 22.84
N PRO A 495 6.58 10.78 22.74
CA PRO A 495 6.70 11.59 21.52
C PRO A 495 8.14 11.74 20.98
N PHE A 496 9.15 11.11 21.59
CA PHE A 496 10.57 11.34 21.29
C PHE A 496 10.92 11.27 19.79
N VAL A 497 10.43 10.28 19.03
CA VAL A 497 10.69 10.19 17.58
C VAL A 497 10.19 11.42 16.85
N PHE A 498 8.99 11.89 17.16
CA PHE A 498 8.38 13.03 16.47
C PHE A 498 9.07 14.35 16.85
N GLU A 499 9.43 14.52 18.12
CA GLU A 499 10.22 15.67 18.59
C GLU A 499 11.62 15.69 17.97
N TRP A 500 12.27 14.53 17.88
CA TRP A 500 13.55 14.38 17.21
C TRP A 500 13.43 14.82 15.75
N VAL A 501 12.48 14.26 15.00
CA VAL A 501 12.25 14.59 13.59
C VAL A 501 11.97 16.08 13.41
N ALA A 502 11.16 16.68 14.29
CA ALA A 502 10.85 18.10 14.27
C ALA A 502 12.10 18.99 14.47
N LYS A 503 13.03 18.60 15.35
CA LYS A 503 14.29 19.32 15.59
C LYS A 503 15.12 19.49 14.30
N TYR A 504 15.04 18.54 13.39
CA TYR A 504 15.74 18.57 12.10
C TYR A 504 14.85 19.02 10.94
N ARG A 505 13.68 19.60 11.25
CA ARG A 505 12.68 20.04 10.25
C ARG A 505 12.27 18.92 9.29
N GLY A 506 12.24 17.69 9.78
CA GLY A 506 11.85 16.51 9.02
C GLY A 506 10.33 16.30 8.94
N SER A 507 9.93 15.26 8.21
CA SER A 507 8.53 14.80 8.13
C SER A 507 8.30 13.59 9.04
N ILE A 508 7.26 13.61 9.87
CA ILE A 508 6.85 12.45 10.69
C ILE A 508 6.11 11.35 9.90
N SER A 509 5.80 11.63 8.63
CA SER A 509 5.24 10.68 7.68
C SER A 509 5.72 11.04 6.29
N ALA A 510 6.63 10.25 5.74
CA ALA A 510 7.19 10.49 4.42
C ALA A 510 6.23 10.05 3.31
N GLU A 511 5.68 8.84 3.44
CA GLU A 511 4.90 8.18 2.39
C GLU A 511 3.55 7.64 2.88
N HIS A 512 3.47 7.20 4.14
CA HIS A 512 2.29 6.48 4.61
C HIS A 512 1.06 7.35 4.92
N GLY A 513 1.20 8.68 4.88
CA GLY A 513 0.13 9.63 5.23
C GLY A 513 -0.04 9.82 6.75
N LEU A 514 -1.07 10.54 7.18
CA LEU A 514 -1.36 10.77 8.59
C LEU A 514 -2.42 9.84 9.15
N GLY A 515 -3.48 9.59 8.36
CA GLY A 515 -4.63 8.79 8.75
C GLY A 515 -5.17 9.11 10.15
N LEU A 516 -5.56 8.06 10.86
CA LEU A 516 -6.00 8.16 12.25
C LEU A 516 -4.80 8.26 13.20
N LYS A 517 -3.74 7.49 12.93
CA LYS A 517 -2.64 7.26 13.89
C LYS A 517 -1.75 8.48 14.11
N LYS A 518 -1.58 9.34 13.10
CA LYS A 518 -0.62 10.46 13.16
C LYS A 518 -1.26 11.85 13.14
N ARG A 519 -2.59 11.96 13.06
CA ARG A 519 -3.29 13.26 12.93
C ARG A 519 -2.93 14.26 14.02
N GLU A 520 -2.84 13.82 15.28
CA GLU A 520 -2.55 14.68 16.43
C GLU A 520 -1.07 15.13 16.48
N TYR A 521 -0.19 14.46 15.73
CA TYR A 521 1.24 14.78 15.68
C TYR A 521 1.61 15.72 14.53
N ILE A 522 0.65 16.15 13.69
CA ILE A 522 0.89 16.95 12.48
C ILE A 522 1.77 18.18 12.70
N HIS A 523 1.71 18.79 13.88
CA HIS A 523 2.46 20.01 14.21
C HIS A 523 3.97 19.81 14.37
N HIS A 524 4.45 18.56 14.43
CA HIS A 524 5.88 18.26 14.37
C HIS A 524 6.48 18.51 12.97
N SER A 525 5.65 18.56 11.92
CA SER A 525 6.10 18.78 10.54
C SER A 525 5.38 19.93 9.83
N LYS A 526 4.29 20.46 10.38
CA LYS A 526 3.49 21.53 9.77
C LYS A 526 3.26 22.67 10.74
N THR A 527 3.41 23.90 10.24
CA THR A 527 3.12 25.10 11.02
C THR A 527 1.62 25.19 11.33
N PRO A 528 1.21 25.85 12.43
CA PRO A 528 -0.21 26.10 12.72
C PRO A 528 -0.96 26.77 11.55
N SER A 529 -0.32 27.71 10.84
CA SER A 529 -0.91 28.37 9.67
C SER A 529 -1.20 27.42 8.51
N ALA A 530 -0.30 26.47 8.23
CA ALA A 530 -0.52 25.49 7.18
C ALA A 530 -1.67 24.53 7.54
N VAL A 531 -1.72 24.07 8.79
CA VAL A 531 -2.80 23.19 9.26
C VAL A 531 -4.16 23.91 9.27
N ALA A 532 -4.18 25.19 9.66
CA ALA A 532 -5.39 26.02 9.58
C ALA A 532 -5.90 26.18 8.14
N LEU A 533 -5.00 26.35 7.17
CA LEU A 533 -5.38 26.39 5.76
C LEU A 533 -5.94 25.04 5.28
N MET A 534 -5.34 23.92 5.67
CA MET A 534 -5.89 22.58 5.36
C MET A 534 -7.30 22.42 5.95
N ALA A 535 -7.53 22.87 7.17
CA ALA A 535 -8.85 22.84 7.81
C ALA A 535 -9.87 23.73 7.06
N ALA A 536 -9.45 24.91 6.59
CA ALA A 536 -10.30 25.79 5.78
C ALA A 536 -10.69 25.17 4.43
N VAL A 537 -9.76 24.46 3.77
CA VAL A 537 -10.05 23.70 2.54
C VAL A 537 -11.03 22.57 2.85
N LYS A 538 -10.79 21.78 3.89
CA LYS A 538 -11.69 20.70 4.33
C LYS A 538 -13.10 21.21 4.63
N LYS A 539 -13.23 22.33 5.35
CA LYS A 539 -14.54 22.93 5.69
C LYS A 539 -15.27 23.48 4.47
N THR A 540 -14.53 24.00 3.49
CA THR A 540 -15.12 24.48 2.23
C THR A 540 -15.67 23.33 1.40
N ILE A 541 -14.92 22.24 1.27
CA ILE A 541 -15.29 21.09 0.43
C ILE A 541 -16.31 20.18 1.12
N ASP A 542 -16.11 19.91 2.41
CA ASP A 542 -16.94 19.01 3.23
C ASP A 542 -17.46 19.71 4.50
N PRO A 543 -18.44 20.62 4.38
CA PRO A 543 -18.94 21.39 5.51
C PRO A 543 -19.66 20.53 6.57
N LYS A 544 -20.15 19.34 6.21
CA LYS A 544 -20.75 18.38 7.16
C LYS A 544 -19.72 17.44 7.80
N GLY A 545 -18.48 17.42 7.30
CA GLY A 545 -17.43 16.55 7.80
C GLY A 545 -17.70 15.06 7.59
N ILE A 546 -18.53 14.68 6.61
CA ILE A 546 -18.92 13.27 6.39
C ILE A 546 -17.81 12.44 5.73
N MET A 547 -16.88 13.06 5.02
CA MET A 547 -15.84 12.37 4.25
C MET A 547 -14.64 12.01 5.12
N ASN A 548 -14.51 10.72 5.39
CA ASN A 548 -13.46 10.07 6.18
C ASN A 548 -13.18 10.79 7.51
N PRO A 549 -14.20 10.94 8.39
CA PRO A 549 -14.07 11.70 9.63
C PRO A 549 -13.03 11.11 10.57
N TYR A 550 -12.69 11.89 11.60
CA TYR A 550 -11.64 11.58 12.57
C TYR A 550 -10.24 11.50 11.96
N LYS A 551 -10.08 11.89 10.69
CA LYS A 551 -8.84 11.90 9.93
C LYS A 551 -8.88 13.12 8.99
N VAL A 552 -7.80 13.57 8.39
CA VAL A 552 -6.37 13.39 8.74
C VAL A 552 -5.88 14.54 9.63
N LEU A 553 -6.75 15.50 9.91
CA LEU A 553 -6.47 16.70 10.69
C LEU A 553 -6.87 16.50 12.15
N PRO A 554 -6.24 17.20 13.10
CA PRO A 554 -6.63 17.18 14.51
C PRO A 554 -8.09 17.56 14.70
N GLU A 555 -8.78 16.92 15.64
CA GLU A 555 -10.17 17.30 15.96
C GLU A 555 -10.27 18.73 16.51
N SER A 556 -9.24 19.20 17.20
CA SER A 556 -9.19 20.54 17.80
C SER A 556 -9.31 21.68 16.79
N ILE A 557 -8.92 21.46 15.53
CA ILE A 557 -8.95 22.50 14.48
C ILE A 557 -10.18 22.39 13.56
N LEU A 558 -10.88 21.26 13.61
CA LEU A 558 -12.09 21.02 12.80
C LEU A 558 -13.38 21.43 13.51
N ARG A 559 -13.34 21.66 14.83
CA ARG A 559 -14.49 22.04 15.65
C ARG A 559 -14.81 23.53 15.61
#